data_AF-A0A519PUT9-F1
#
_entry.id   AF-A0A519PUT9-F1
#
_cell.length_a   1.000
_cell.length_b   1.000
_cell.length_c   1.000
_cell.angle_alpha   90.00
_cell.angle_beta   90.00
_cell.angle_gamma   90.00
#
_symmetry.space_group_name_H-M   'P 1'
#
loop_
_entity.id
_entity.type
_entity.pdbx_description
1 polymer ?
#
loop_
_entity_poly.entity_id
_entity_poly.type
_entity_poly.pdbx_seq_one_letter_code
_entity_poly.pdbx_strand_id
1 'polypeptide(L)' 'VYAVGKDHAFEPLRAWFGALYEVLLGASQGPRFGSFAAIYGLPQTIALIEAGANGQLAPAPNIS' A
#
# COMPACT_ATOMS: atom_id res chain seq x y z
N VAL A 1 1.18 -6.94 -7.62
CA VAL A 1 1.36 -6.79 -6.15
C VAL A 1 1.54 -8.11 -5.39
N TYR A 2 0.63 -9.10 -5.49
CA TYR A 2 0.81 -10.39 -4.79
C TYR A 2 2.04 -11.16 -5.29
N ALA A 3 2.17 -11.34 -6.62
CA ALA A 3 3.31 -12.03 -7.23
C ALA A 3 4.64 -11.37 -6.83
N VAL A 4 4.72 -10.03 -6.94
CA VAL A 4 5.89 -9.25 -6.47
C VAL A 4 6.27 -9.58 -5.02
N GLY A 5 5.31 -9.57 -4.09
CA GLY A 5 5.61 -9.92 -2.68
C GLY A 5 6.14 -11.36 -2.51
N LYS A 6 5.64 -12.30 -3.33
CA LYS A 6 6.10 -13.69 -3.35
C LYS A 6 7.50 -13.83 -3.95
N ASP A 7 7.76 -13.15 -5.07
CA ASP A 7 9.03 -13.22 -5.81
C ASP A 7 10.19 -12.63 -4.98
N HIS A 8 9.89 -11.64 -4.14
CA HIS A 8 10.85 -11.07 -3.19
C HIS A 8 10.92 -11.83 -1.85
N ALA A 9 10.29 -13.01 -1.74
CA ALA A 9 10.36 -13.91 -0.57
C ALA A 9 10.02 -13.24 0.77
N PHE A 10 9.06 -12.32 0.81
CA PHE A 10 8.58 -11.75 2.07
C PHE A 10 7.89 -12.83 2.93
N GLU A 11 8.45 -13.13 4.09
CA GLU A 11 7.84 -14.00 5.09
C GLU A 11 7.63 -13.29 6.44
N PRO A 12 6.38 -13.29 6.98
CA PRO A 12 5.16 -13.74 6.33
C PRO A 12 4.73 -12.80 5.19
N LEU A 13 4.14 -13.32 4.10
CA LEU A 13 3.63 -12.52 2.98
C LEU A 13 2.62 -11.44 3.41
N ARG A 14 1.98 -11.62 4.58
CA ARG A 14 1.12 -10.60 5.19
C ARG A 14 1.87 -9.30 5.50
N ALA A 15 3.15 -9.38 5.89
CA ALA A 15 3.96 -8.20 6.20
C ALA A 15 4.19 -7.31 4.96
N TRP A 16 4.31 -7.91 3.78
CA TRP A 16 4.37 -7.18 2.51
C TRP A 16 3.13 -6.29 2.30
N PHE A 17 1.94 -6.83 2.57
CA PHE A 17 0.71 -6.04 2.46
C PHE A 17 0.59 -5.00 3.57
N GLY A 18 1.04 -5.31 4.79
CA GLY A 18 1.12 -4.34 5.89
C GLY A 18 1.94 -3.11 5.49
N ALA A 19 3.15 -3.33 4.97
CA ALA A 19 4.02 -2.26 4.50
C ALA A 19 3.36 -1.42 3.37
N LEU A 20 2.64 -2.05 2.43
CA LEU A 20 1.88 -1.31 1.42
C LEU A 20 0.81 -0.40 2.05
N TYR A 21 0.09 -0.84 3.09
CA TYR A 21 -0.91 -0.01 3.76
C TYR A 21 -0.29 1.12 4.58
N GLU A 22 0.82 0.86 5.25
CA GLU A 22 1.54 1.87 6.02
C GLU A 22 2.08 2.96 5.11
N VAL A 23 2.74 2.58 4.02
CA VAL A 23 3.31 3.53 3.05
C VAL A 23 2.22 4.29 2.31
N LEU A 24 1.20 3.60 1.78
CA LEU A 24 0.24 4.23 0.87
C LEU A 24 -0.91 4.94 1.58
N LEU A 25 -1.33 4.47 2.75
CA LEU A 25 -2.54 4.93 3.43
C LEU A 25 -2.29 5.37 4.88
N GLY A 26 -1.07 5.23 5.40
CA GLY A 26 -0.77 5.52 6.81
C GLY A 26 -1.48 4.59 7.80
N ALA A 27 -1.89 3.40 7.36
CA ALA A 27 -2.65 2.45 8.15
C ALA A 27 -1.92 1.12 8.29
N SER A 28 -1.98 0.48 9.47
CA SER A 28 -1.32 -0.82 9.71
C SER A 28 -2.04 -2.02 9.09
N GLN A 29 -3.27 -1.80 8.60
CA GLN A 29 -4.10 -2.83 7.96
C GLN A 29 -5.12 -2.22 7.01
N GLY A 30 -5.66 -3.04 6.11
CA GLY A 30 -6.66 -2.61 5.13
C GLY A 30 -7.45 -3.77 4.50
N PRO A 31 -8.39 -3.47 3.59
CA PRO A 31 -9.11 -4.49 2.80
C PRO A 31 -8.13 -5.29 1.92
N ARG A 32 -8.60 -6.26 1.12
CA ARG A 32 -7.70 -6.91 0.14
C ARG A 32 -7.24 -5.87 -0.90
N PHE A 33 -5.93 -5.77 -1.16
CA PHE A 33 -5.39 -4.75 -2.08
C PHE A 33 -6.02 -4.77 -3.47
N GLY A 34 -6.30 -5.96 -4.02
CA GLY A 34 -6.97 -6.08 -5.32
C GLY A 34 -8.39 -5.49 -5.34
N SER A 35 -9.19 -5.74 -4.29
CA SER A 35 -10.53 -5.17 -4.16
C SER A 35 -10.48 -3.66 -3.93
N PHE A 36 -9.50 -3.18 -3.17
CA PHE A 36 -9.24 -1.76 -3.01
C PHE A 36 -8.96 -1.10 -4.37
N ALA A 37 -8.01 -1.62 -5.16
CA ALA A 37 -7.67 -1.07 -6.46
C ALA A 37 -8.85 -1.09 -7.45
N ALA A 38 -9.68 -2.13 -7.40
CA ALA A 38 -10.87 -2.25 -8.24
C ALA A 38 -11.93 -1.15 -7.95
N ILE A 39 -12.10 -0.77 -6.68
CA ILE A 39 -13.07 0.26 -6.26
C ILE A 39 -12.47 1.67 -6.39
N TYR A 40 -11.22 1.84 -5.97
CA TYR A 40 -10.52 3.13 -5.98
C TYR A 40 -10.18 3.61 -7.40
N GLY A 41 -10.04 2.67 -8.33
CA GLY A 41 -9.72 2.93 -9.72
C GLY A 41 -8.25 2.71 -10.03
N LEU A 42 -7.98 2.19 -11.24
CA LEU A 42 -6.64 1.89 -11.69
C LEU A 42 -5.76 3.15 -11.81
N PRO A 43 -6.19 4.25 -12.47
CA PRO A 43 -5.37 5.47 -12.55
C PRO A 43 -5.01 6.04 -11.18
N GLN A 44 -5.97 6.08 -10.26
CA GLN A 44 -5.79 6.58 -8.91
C GLN A 44 -4.85 5.67 -8.10
N THR A 45 -4.96 4.36 -8.26
CA THR A 45 -4.06 3.39 -7.62
C THR A 45 -2.62 3.55 -8.12
N ILE A 46 -2.41 3.79 -9.41
CA ILE A 46 -1.09 4.06 -9.98
C ILE A 46 -0.51 5.34 -9.37
N ALA A 47 -1.27 6.45 -9.41
CA ALA A 47 -0.82 7.73 -8.85
C ALA A 47 -0.49 7.62 -7.34
N LEU A 48 -1.28 6.86 -6.59
CA LEU A 48 -1.03 6.62 -5.17
C LEU A 48 0.28 5.84 -4.93
N ILE A 49 0.52 4.79 -5.73
CA ILE A 49 1.76 4.00 -5.64
C ILE A 49 2.97 4.86 -6.02
N GLU A 50 2.87 5.67 -7.08
CA GLU A 50 3.93 6.58 -7.51
C GLU A 50 4.24 7.61 -6.43
N ALA A 51 3.21 8.25 -5.86
CA ALA A 51 3.38 9.21 -4.77
C ALA A 51 4.02 8.56 -3.54
N GLY A 52 3.60 7.34 -3.17
CA GLY A 52 4.20 6.59 -2.06
C GLY A 52 5.66 6.20 -2.31
N ALA A 53 5.97 5.72 -3.51
CA ALA A 53 7.34 5.38 -3.90
C ALA A 53 8.28 6.60 -3.93
N ASN A 54 7.73 7.78 -4.21
CA ASN A 54 8.47 9.05 -4.20
C ASN A 54 8.48 9.76 -2.83
N GLY A 55 7.87 9.18 -1.79
CA GLY A 55 7.79 9.80 -0.46
C GLY A 55 6.94 11.08 -0.40
N GLN A 56 5.97 11.22 -1.30
CA GLN A 56 5.12 12.42 -1.46
C GLN A 56 3.81 12.35 -0.67
N LEU A 57 3.55 11.23 0.00
CA LEU A 57 2.37 11.08 0.85
C LEU A 57 2.64 11.81 2.17
N ALA A 58 1.78 12.77 2.51
CA ALA A 58 1.92 13.53 3.73
C ALA A 58 1.92 12.58 4.95
N PRO A 59 2.75 12.82 5.98
CA PRO A 59 2.68 12.04 7.20
C PRO A 59 1.29 12.17 7.80
N ALA A 60 0.73 11.05 8.30
CA ALA A 60 -0.52 11.07 9.04
C ALA A 60 -0.43 12.18 10.11
N PRO A 61 -1.46 13.04 10.26
CA PRO A 61 -1.41 14.12 11.24
C PRO A 61 -1.08 13.54 12.61
N ASN A 62 -0.06 14.09 13.25
CA ASN A 62 0.30 13.76 14.62
C ASN A 62 -0.82 14.26 15.54
N ILE A 63 -1.82 13.41 15.81
CA ILE A 63 -2.74 13.60 16.93
C ILE A 63 -1.99 13.18 18.19
N SER A 64 -1.28 14.15 18.79
CA SER A 64 -0.83 14.12 20.19
C SER A 64 -2.00 14.27 21.14
#